data_AF-A0A8T3MK21-F1
#
_entry.id   AF-A0A8T3MK21-F1
#
_cell.length_a   1.000
_cell.length_b   1.000
_cell.length_c   1.000
_cell.angle_alpha   90.00
_cell.angle_beta   90.00
_cell.angle_gamma   90.00
#
_symmetry.space_group_name_H-M   'P 1'
#
loop_
_entity.id
_entity.type
_entity.pdbx_description
1 polymer ?
#
loop_
_entity_poly.entity_id
_entity_poly.type
_entity_poly.pdbx_seq_one_letter_code
_entity_poly.pdbx_strand_id
1 'polypeptide(L)'
;MAERGARRLNVTVDAERAAKLARLAERTHVQEGTLARSLLSQALDDTDADPRNVVALLDGIPGAFRTAQQGLRQARTGRTIALDDL
;
A
#
# COMPACT_ATOMS: atom_id res chain seq x y z
N MET A 1 0.60 19.02 15.59
CA MET A 1 0.79 17.67 15.02
C MET A 1 -0.18 16.74 15.73
N ALA A 2 -1.34 16.44 15.15
CA ALA A 2 -2.37 15.66 15.84
C ALA A 2 -2.01 14.18 15.79
N GLU A 3 -1.67 13.59 16.93
CA GLU A 3 -1.70 12.14 17.12
C GLU A 3 -3.14 11.68 16.82
N ARG A 4 -3.37 11.11 15.63
CA ARG A 4 -4.63 10.41 15.37
C ARG A 4 -4.55 9.09 16.13
N GLY A 5 -5.04 9.11 17.37
CA GLY A 5 -5.13 7.92 18.22
C GLY A 5 -5.97 6.79 17.60
N ALA A 6 -5.91 5.61 18.22
CA ALA A 6 -6.61 4.42 17.76
C ALA A 6 -8.11 4.69 17.52
N ARG A 7 -8.57 4.48 16.28
CA ARG A 7 -9.97 4.67 15.88
C ARG A 7 -10.68 3.33 15.78
N ARG A 8 -11.80 3.19 16.48
CA ARG A 8 -12.66 2.00 16.38
C ARG A 8 -13.51 2.09 15.11
N LEU A 9 -13.47 1.03 14.31
CA LEU A 9 -14.26 0.90 13.09
C LEU A 9 -15.12 -0.37 13.21
N ASN A 10 -16.38 -0.27 12.83
CA ASN A 10 -17.24 -1.42 12.66
C ASN A 10 -17.32 -1.72 11.16
N VAL A 11 -16.96 -2.94 10.78
CA VAL A 11 -16.91 -3.37 9.39
C VAL A 11 -17.82 -4.57 9.22
N THR A 12 -18.68 -4.52 8.21
CA THR A 12 -19.51 -5.65 7.80
C THR A 12 -18.82 -6.32 6.62
N VAL A 13 -18.63 -7.63 6.70
CA VAL A 13 -18.11 -8.46 5.61
C VAL A 13 -19.22 -9.37 5.10
N ASP A 14 -19.20 -9.66 3.80
CA ASP A 14 -20.13 -10.64 3.23
C ASP A 14 -19.85 -12.06 3.75
N ALA A 15 -20.83 -12.94 3.57
CA ALA A 15 -20.79 -14.31 4.11
C ALA A 15 -19.60 -15.13 3.61
N GLU A 16 -19.15 -14.92 2.37
CA GLU A 16 -18.01 -15.63 1.80
C GLU A 16 -16.72 -15.23 2.51
N ARG A 17 -16.48 -13.91 2.66
CA ARG A 17 -15.31 -13.39 3.37
C ARG A 17 -15.34 -13.71 4.86
N ALA A 18 -16.51 -13.69 5.50
CA ALA A 18 -16.67 -14.11 6.90
C ALA A 18 -16.26 -15.58 7.09
N ALA A 19 -16.75 -16.48 6.24
CA ALA A 19 -16.38 -17.90 6.30
C ALA A 19 -14.87 -18.12 6.08
N LYS A 20 -14.26 -17.36 5.15
CA LYS A 20 -12.82 -17.41 4.92
C LYS A 20 -12.01 -16.92 6.13
N LEU A 21 -12.45 -15.85 6.77
CA LEU A 21 -11.82 -15.28 7.95
C LEU A 21 -11.88 -16.25 9.14
N ALA A 22 -13.05 -16.84 9.41
CA ALA A 22 -13.23 -17.84 10.46
C ALA A 22 -12.31 -19.06 10.26
N ARG A 23 -12.26 -19.62 9.05
CA ARG A 23 -11.35 -20.75 8.73
C ARG A 23 -9.88 -20.39 8.93
N LEU A 24 -9.49 -19.15 8.64
CA LEU A 24 -8.11 -18.71 8.78
C LEU A 24 -7.74 -18.44 10.25
N ALA A 25 -8.69 -17.94 11.03
CA ALA A 25 -8.56 -17.75 12.47
C ALA A 25 -8.39 -19.10 13.20
N GLU A 26 -9.20 -20.10 12.85
CA GLU A 26 -9.10 -21.47 13.39
C GLU A 26 -7.73 -22.09 13.10
N ARG A 27 -7.27 -22.01 11.83
CA ARG A 27 -5.97 -22.58 11.41
C ARG A 27 -4.77 -21.94 12.06
N THR A 28 -4.87 -20.66 12.43
CA THR A 28 -3.78 -19.91 13.06
C THR A 28 -3.91 -19.86 14.58
N HIS A 29 -4.98 -20.41 15.15
CA HIS A 29 -5.32 -20.30 16.58
C HIS A 29 -5.36 -18.84 17.09
N VAL A 30 -5.78 -17.91 16.23
CA VAL A 30 -5.88 -16.48 16.55
C VAL A 30 -7.36 -16.09 16.63
N GLN A 31 -7.69 -15.14 17.51
CA GLN A 31 -9.03 -14.57 17.54
C GLN A 31 -9.36 -13.86 16.22
N GLU A 32 -10.58 -14.08 15.73
CA GLU A 32 -11.03 -13.56 14.44
C GLU A 32 -10.87 -12.03 14.33
N GLY A 33 -11.21 -11.28 15.39
CA GLY A 33 -11.03 -9.83 15.44
C GLY A 33 -9.57 -9.36 15.38
N THR A 34 -8.65 -10.13 15.98
CA THR A 34 -7.21 -9.85 15.91
C THR A 34 -6.68 -10.11 14.51
N LEU A 35 -7.07 -11.23 13.90
CA LEU A 35 -6.68 -11.57 12.54
C LEU A 35 -7.23 -10.55 11.53
N ALA A 36 -8.50 -10.16 11.67
CA ALA A 36 -9.13 -9.12 10.86
C ALA A 36 -8.37 -7.79 10.95
N ARG A 37 -7.98 -7.37 12.17
CA ARG A 37 -7.19 -6.15 12.37
C ARG A 37 -5.86 -6.21 11.63
N SER A 38 -5.12 -7.30 11.78
CA SER A 38 -3.81 -7.48 11.14
C SER A 38 -3.94 -7.51 9.61
N LEU A 39 -4.93 -8.21 9.07
CA LEU A 39 -5.20 -8.25 7.63
C LEU A 39 -5.59 -6.88 7.08
N LEU A 40 -6.41 -6.11 7.82
CA LEU A 40 -6.78 -4.76 7.42
C LEU A 40 -5.57 -3.82 7.44
N SER A 41 -4.70 -3.91 8.46
CA SER A 41 -3.46 -3.12 8.52
C SER A 41 -2.59 -3.41 7.30
N GLN A 42 -2.34 -4.69 7.00
CA GLN A 42 -1.50 -5.05 5.88
C GLN A 42 -2.12 -4.64 4.54
N ALA A 43 -3.43 -4.76 4.37
CA ALA A 43 -4.10 -4.29 3.15
C ALA A 43 -3.98 -2.77 2.96
N LEU A 44 -3.98 -1.99 4.06
CA LEU A 44 -3.74 -0.55 4.00
C LEU A 44 -2.30 -0.24 3.59
N ASP A 45 -1.33 -0.95 4.17
CA ASP A 45 0.09 -0.81 3.83
C ASP A 45 0.35 -1.18 2.35
N ASP A 46 -0.29 -2.25 1.86
CA ASP A 46 -0.18 -2.70 0.47
C ASP A 46 -0.86 -1.75 -0.53
N THR A 47 -1.92 -1.03 -0.10
CA THR A 47 -2.63 -0.07 -0.97
C THR A 47 -1.79 1.18 -1.25
N ASP A 48 -0.93 1.59 -0.32
CA ASP A 48 0.05 2.67 -0.55
C ASP A 48 1.09 2.30 -1.62
N ALA A 49 1.31 1.00 -1.85
CA ALA A 49 2.28 0.48 -2.82
C ALA A 49 1.67 0.08 -4.18
N ASP A 50 0.37 0.32 -4.44
CA ASP A 50 -0.27 -0.14 -5.69
C ASP A 50 0.24 0.64 -6.92
N PRO A 51 0.77 -0.02 -7.97
CA PRO A 51 1.18 0.62 -9.21
C PRO A 51 0.05 1.36 -9.94
N ARG A 52 -1.22 1.02 -9.70
CA ARG A 52 -2.38 1.78 -10.19
C ARG A 52 -2.46 3.17 -9.56
N ASN A 53 -2.05 3.30 -8.29
CA ASN A 53 -1.90 4.61 -7.63
C ASN A 53 -0.70 5.38 -8.18
N VAL A 54 0.40 4.72 -8.53
CA VAL A 54 1.56 5.38 -9.15
C VAL A 54 1.19 6.03 -10.48
N VAL A 55 0.41 5.35 -11.33
CA VAL A 55 -0.07 5.94 -12.59
C VAL A 55 -0.98 7.15 -12.33
N ALA A 56 -1.96 7.02 -11.45
CA ALA A 56 -2.84 8.14 -11.08
C ALA A 56 -2.07 9.34 -10.48
N LEU A 57 -0.99 9.07 -9.72
CA LEU A 57 -0.14 10.10 -9.13
C LEU A 57 0.75 10.78 -10.18
N LEU A 58 1.28 10.03 -11.15
CA LEU A 58 2.04 10.58 -12.28
C LEU A 58 1.14 11.37 -13.24
N ASP A 59 -0.11 10.96 -13.42
CA ASP A 59 -1.11 11.67 -14.22
C ASP A 59 -1.63 12.94 -13.52
N GLY A 60 -1.62 12.97 -12.18
CA GLY A 60 -1.98 14.12 -11.36
C GLY A 60 -0.92 15.23 -11.28
N ILE A 61 0.32 14.94 -11.70
CA ILE A 61 1.42 15.92 -11.72
C ILE A 61 1.76 16.26 -13.18
N PRO A 62 1.43 17.47 -13.65
CA PRO A 62 1.66 17.85 -15.04
C PRO A 62 3.10 17.57 -15.50
N GLY A 63 3.26 16.65 -16.45
CA GLY A 63 4.56 16.31 -17.04
C GLY A 63 5.40 15.31 -16.24
N ALA A 64 4.95 14.79 -15.10
CA ALA A 64 5.73 13.84 -14.29
C ALA A 64 6.09 12.57 -15.06
N PHE A 65 5.18 12.03 -15.87
CA PHE A 65 5.48 10.88 -16.73
C PHE A 65 6.63 11.15 -17.71
N ARG A 66 6.65 12.34 -18.34
CA ARG A 66 7.73 12.75 -19.26
C ARG A 66 9.06 12.88 -18.53
N THR A 67 9.04 13.48 -17.34
CA THR A 67 10.22 13.65 -16.48
C THR A 67 10.76 12.29 -16.01
N ALA A 68 9.88 11.37 -15.59
CA ALA A 68 10.26 10.02 -15.20
C ALA A 68 10.93 9.25 -16.36
N GLN A 69 10.37 9.33 -17.57
CA GLN A 69 11.01 8.74 -18.76
C GLN A 69 12.36 9.39 -19.09
N GLN A 70 12.53 10.68 -18.84
CA GLN A 70 13.81 11.37 -19.03
C GLN A 70 14.87 10.89 -18.03
N GLY A 71 14.50 10.75 -16.76
CA GLY A 71 15.38 10.16 -15.73
C GLY A 71 15.80 8.74 -16.08
N LEU A 72 14.87 7.92 -16.59
CA LEU A 72 15.19 6.55 -17.05
C LEU A 72 16.23 6.56 -18.18
N ARG A 73 16.12 7.48 -19.14
CA ARG A 73 17.11 7.64 -20.22
C ARG A 73 18.45 8.11 -19.69
N GLN A 74 18.46 9.08 -18.78
CA GLN A 74 19.68 9.60 -18.16
C GLN A 74 20.44 8.51 -17.42
N ALA A 75 19.74 7.72 -16.60
CA ALA A 75 20.29 6.55 -15.90
C ALA A 75 20.91 5.54 -16.86
N ARG A 76 20.21 5.20 -17.95
CA ARG A 76 20.76 4.30 -18.99
C ARG A 76 22.02 4.83 -19.66
N THR A 77 22.16 6.16 -19.76
CA THR A 77 23.35 6.81 -20.33
C THR A 77 24.42 7.15 -19.31
N GLY A 78 24.30 6.70 -18.06
CA GLY A 78 25.25 6.97 -16.97
C GLY A 78 25.27 8.42 -16.49
N ARG A 79 24.26 9.23 -16.82
CA ARG A 79 24.13 10.63 -16.38
C ARG A 79 23.39 10.70 -15.05
N THR A 80 23.95 10.04 -14.03
CA THR A 80 23.45 9.99 -12.66
C THR A 80 24.60 10.27 -11.71
N ILE A 81 24.30 10.78 -10.52
CA ILE A 81 25.27 10.88 -9.41
C ILE A 81 25.14 9.66 -8.50
N ALA A 82 26.19 9.33 -7.75
CA ALA A 82 26.07 8.32 -6.71
C ALA A 82 25.11 8.82 -5.63
N LEU A 83 24.42 7.89 -4.94
CA LEU A 83 23.50 8.26 -3.88
C LEU A 83 24.21 8.96 -2.71
N ASP A 84 25.47 8.61 -2.48
CA ASP A 84 26.32 9.23 -1.46
C ASP A 84 26.75 10.67 -1.83
N ASP A 85 26.57 11.08 -3.09
CA ASP A 85 26.91 12.41 -3.61
C ASP A 85 25.69 13.35 -3.75
N LEU A 86 24.49 12.91 -3.33
CA LEU A 86 23.23 13.66 -3.38
C LEU A 86 23.04 14.57 -2.16
#